data_AF-A0A1J0AG38-F1
#
_entry.id   AF-A0A1J0AG38-F1
#
_cell.length_a   1.000
_cell.length_b   1.000
_cell.length_c   1.000
_cell.angle_alpha   90.00
_cell.angle_beta   90.00
_cell.angle_gamma   90.00
#
_symmetry.space_group_name_H-M   'P 1'
#
loop_
_entity.id
_entity.type
_entity.pdbx_description
1 polymer ?
#
loop_
_entity_poly.entity_id
_entity_poly.type
_entity_poly.pdbx_seq_one_letter_code
_entity_poly.pdbx_strand_id
1 'polypeptide(L)'
;MELVQRKVAIYRRDGLYWLWWSHGGQHYVIEFGVHRGGKDWRARIIWDTNLNQAYAAGRYAHQLDPEVLELMPYLEYVHSDALKPRPHHLALDGKVFRANELPFYPPNGYGCRCRTVSVSERDLQREGRSVSEIRRGDLVPYTDERGNPGQARVEPDKGFDSIPGRSTPQQRVEMLERMVSRMPPEIGRF
;
A
#
# COMPACT_ATOMS: atom_id res chain seq x y z
N MET A 1 -52.35 -4.12 -24.74
CA MET A 1 -51.27 -3.97 -23.74
C MET A 1 -50.63 -5.35 -23.59
N GLU A 2 -49.68 -5.66 -24.46
CA GLU A 2 -49.16 -7.02 -24.64
C GLU A 2 -48.00 -7.25 -23.67
N LEU A 3 -48.17 -8.22 -22.77
CA LEU A 3 -47.15 -8.66 -21.84
C LEU A 3 -46.00 -9.29 -22.64
N VAL A 4 -44.94 -8.51 -22.92
CA VAL A 4 -43.69 -9.04 -23.47
C VAL A 4 -43.13 -10.04 -22.46
N GLN A 5 -43.34 -11.34 -22.71
CA GLN A 5 -42.79 -12.41 -21.90
C GLN A 5 -41.26 -12.32 -21.90
N ARG A 6 -40.70 -11.78 -20.83
CA ARG A 6 -39.25 -11.81 -20.56
C ARG A 6 -38.89 -13.20 -20.08
N LYS A 7 -38.44 -14.07 -20.99
CA LYS A 7 -37.84 -15.34 -20.60
C LYS A 7 -36.39 -15.09 -20.17
N VAL A 8 -36.15 -15.16 -18.86
CA VAL A 8 -34.81 -15.20 -18.27
C VAL A 8 -34.57 -16.64 -17.82
N ALA A 9 -33.46 -17.24 -18.25
CA ALA A 9 -33.07 -18.59 -17.83
C ALA A 9 -31.64 -18.56 -17.29
N ILE A 10 -31.43 -19.23 -16.16
CA ILE A 10 -30.11 -19.44 -15.56
C ILE A 10 -29.74 -20.90 -15.73
N TYR A 11 -28.66 -21.18 -16.44
CA TYR A 11 -28.13 -22.55 -16.60
C TYR A 11 -26.87 -22.73 -15.76
N ARG A 12 -26.73 -23.89 -15.10
CA ARG A 12 -25.57 -24.23 -14.27
C ARG A 12 -24.91 -25.50 -14.80
N ARG A 13 -23.61 -25.42 -15.11
CA ARG A 13 -22.76 -26.59 -15.40
C ARG A 13 -21.34 -26.31 -14.90
N ASP A 14 -20.78 -27.22 -14.10
CA ASP A 14 -19.38 -27.19 -13.65
C ASP A 14 -18.89 -25.89 -12.97
N GLY A 15 -19.79 -25.05 -12.44
CA GLY A 15 -19.44 -23.79 -11.74
C GLY A 15 -19.52 -22.56 -12.62
N LEU A 16 -19.81 -22.76 -13.90
CA LEU A 16 -20.19 -21.72 -14.84
C LEU A 16 -21.70 -21.55 -14.84
N TYR A 17 -22.11 -20.28 -14.77
CA TYR A 17 -23.49 -19.86 -14.86
C TYR A 17 -23.66 -19.10 -16.16
N TRP A 18 -24.78 -19.38 -16.82
CA TRP A 18 -25.15 -18.71 -18.06
C TRP A 18 -26.45 -17.97 -17.79
N LEU A 19 -26.43 -16.64 -17.85
CA LEU A 19 -27.65 -15.85 -17.89
C LEU A 19 -28.04 -15.70 -19.36
N TRP A 20 -29.21 -16.22 -19.71
CA TRP A 20 -29.78 -16.05 -21.03
C TRP A 20 -31.01 -15.14 -20.95
N TRP A 21 -31.07 -14.12 -21.81
CA TRP A 21 -32.30 -13.35 -22.05
C TRP A 21 -32.42 -12.89 -23.50
N SER A 22 -33.64 -12.53 -23.89
CA SER A 22 -33.92 -11.98 -25.22
C SER A 22 -34.66 -10.66 -25.15
N HIS A 23 -34.28 -9.73 -26.03
CA HIS A 23 -34.92 -8.43 -26.21
C HIS A 23 -34.89 -8.04 -27.69
N GLY A 24 -36.02 -7.60 -28.25
CA GLY A 24 -36.09 -7.10 -29.62
C GLY A 24 -35.66 -8.08 -30.71
N GLY A 25 -35.83 -9.40 -30.50
CA GLY A 25 -35.40 -10.43 -31.44
C GLY A 25 -33.90 -10.78 -31.36
N GLN A 26 -33.14 -10.14 -30.47
CA GLN A 26 -31.75 -10.51 -30.19
C GLN A 26 -31.67 -11.37 -28.92
N HIS A 27 -30.66 -12.24 -28.88
CA HIS A 27 -30.36 -13.12 -27.75
C HIS A 27 -29.03 -12.72 -27.12
N TYR A 28 -29.02 -12.59 -25.79
CA TYR A 28 -27.84 -12.22 -25.03
C TYR A 28 -27.52 -13.33 -24.04
N VAL A 29 -26.23 -13.67 -23.97
CA VAL A 29 -25.70 -14.69 -23.08
C VAL A 29 -24.49 -14.10 -22.38
N ILE A 30 -24.53 -14.07 -21.05
CA ILE A 30 -23.34 -13.79 -20.24
C ILE A 30 -22.92 -15.07 -19.53
N GLU A 31 -21.65 -15.42 -19.68
CA GLU A 31 -21.00 -16.46 -18.90
C GLU A 31 -20.41 -15.81 -17.66
N PHE A 32 -20.83 -16.26 -16.48
CA PHE A 32 -20.22 -15.85 -15.22
C PHE A 32 -19.92 -17.10 -14.39
N GLY A 33 -18.64 -17.30 -14.09
CA GLY A 33 -18.20 -18.39 -13.23
C GLY A 33 -18.27 -18.01 -11.76
N VAL A 34 -18.82 -18.89 -10.92
CA VAL A 34 -18.43 -18.90 -9.50
C VAL A 34 -17.11 -19.65 -9.45
N HIS A 35 -16.04 -18.88 -9.36
CA HIS A 35 -14.67 -19.36 -9.24
C HIS A 35 -14.55 -20.47 -8.16
N ARG A 36 -14.07 -21.66 -8.56
CA ARG A 36 -13.97 -22.87 -7.71
C ARG A 36 -12.55 -23.26 -7.26
N GLY A 37 -11.54 -22.39 -7.35
CA GLY A 37 -10.16 -22.72 -6.93
C GLY A 37 -9.49 -21.57 -6.19
N GLY A 38 -9.19 -21.72 -4.90
CA GLY A 38 -8.83 -20.66 -3.95
C GLY A 38 -8.01 -19.49 -4.51
N LYS A 39 -8.52 -18.25 -4.35
CA LYS A 39 -7.71 -17.02 -4.50
C LYS A 39 -6.76 -16.86 -3.31
N ASP A 40 -6.23 -17.95 -2.77
CA ASP A 40 -5.50 -17.98 -1.51
C ASP A 40 -4.29 -17.05 -1.59
N TRP A 41 -3.66 -16.96 -2.76
CA TRP A 41 -2.56 -16.03 -3.00
C TRP A 41 -2.99 -14.55 -2.91
N ARG A 42 -4.17 -14.18 -3.44
CA ARG A 42 -4.66 -12.80 -3.39
C ARG A 42 -5.19 -12.46 -2.00
N ALA A 43 -5.94 -13.38 -1.40
CA ALA A 43 -6.41 -13.25 -0.02
C ALA A 43 -5.22 -13.07 0.93
N ARG A 44 -4.17 -13.87 0.75
CA ARG A 44 -2.89 -13.73 1.46
C ARG A 44 -2.24 -12.39 1.24
N ILE A 45 -2.09 -11.91 0.00
CA ILE A 45 -1.51 -10.59 -0.26
C ILE A 45 -2.30 -9.48 0.45
N ILE A 46 -3.63 -9.52 0.37
CA ILE A 46 -4.48 -8.53 1.03
C ILE A 46 -4.31 -8.61 2.55
N TRP A 47 -4.36 -9.81 3.11
CA TRP A 47 -4.19 -10.07 4.54
C TRP A 47 -2.83 -9.58 5.04
N ASP A 48 -1.74 -10.01 4.40
CA ASP A 48 -0.36 -9.64 4.76
C ASP A 48 -0.16 -8.13 4.63
N THR A 49 -0.69 -7.51 3.57
CA THR A 49 -0.58 -6.06 3.36
C THR A 49 -1.30 -5.29 4.46
N ASN A 50 -2.54 -5.68 4.78
CA ASN A 50 -3.35 -5.01 5.79
C ASN A 50 -2.74 -5.18 7.20
N LEU A 51 -2.27 -6.37 7.54
CA LEU A 51 -1.61 -6.62 8.83
C LEU A 51 -0.33 -5.80 8.98
N ASN A 52 0.54 -5.79 7.96
CA ASN A 52 1.79 -5.02 8.01
C ASN A 52 1.52 -3.51 8.11
N GLN A 53 0.52 -3.00 7.38
CA GLN A 53 0.11 -1.61 7.48
C GLN A 53 -0.46 -1.26 8.86
N ALA A 54 -1.31 -2.12 9.43
CA ALA A 54 -1.86 -1.91 10.76
C ALA A 54 -0.78 -1.93 11.85
N TYR A 55 0.17 -2.86 11.77
CA TYR A 55 1.31 -2.92 12.68
C TYR A 55 2.20 -1.66 12.53
N ALA A 56 2.51 -1.27 11.30
CA ALA A 56 3.29 -0.06 11.03
C ALA A 56 2.62 1.21 11.56
N ALA A 57 1.29 1.31 11.48
CA ALA A 57 0.55 2.43 12.06
C ALA A 57 0.74 2.53 13.58
N GLY A 58 0.64 1.41 14.30
CA GLY A 58 0.88 1.36 15.75
C GLY A 58 2.34 1.66 16.11
N ARG A 59 3.30 1.11 15.35
CA ARG A 59 4.73 1.40 15.54
C ARG A 59 5.06 2.86 15.29
N TYR A 60 4.51 3.45 14.24
CA TYR A 60 4.69 4.87 13.95
C TYR A 60 4.17 5.75 15.08
N ALA A 61 2.96 5.48 15.57
CA ALA A 61 2.37 6.22 16.68
C ALA A 61 3.24 6.15 17.93
N HIS A 62 3.75 4.97 18.29
CA HIS A 62 4.66 4.80 19.41
C HIS A 62 6.01 5.51 19.19
N GLN A 63 6.59 5.43 17.99
CA GLN A 63 7.89 6.03 17.70
C GLN A 63 7.87 7.55 17.64
N LEU A 64 6.72 8.14 17.33
CA LEU A 64 6.51 9.58 17.34
C LEU A 64 5.85 10.10 18.62
N ASP A 65 5.67 9.24 19.62
CA ASP A 65 5.25 9.68 20.94
C ASP A 65 6.28 10.69 21.49
N PRO A 66 5.86 11.86 22.02
CA PRO A 66 6.78 12.86 22.55
C PRO A 66 7.77 12.30 23.57
N GLU A 67 7.34 11.42 24.47
CA GLU A 67 8.21 10.81 25.49
C GLU A 67 9.27 9.92 24.85
N VAL A 68 8.92 9.24 23.75
CA VAL A 68 9.85 8.41 22.99
C VAL A 68 10.82 9.28 22.21
N LEU A 69 10.35 10.38 21.61
CA LEU A 69 11.19 11.30 20.84
C LEU A 69 12.21 12.05 21.71
N GLU A 70 11.89 12.31 22.97
CA GLU A 70 12.85 12.87 23.93
C GLU A 70 14.07 11.96 24.14
N LEU A 71 13.86 10.64 24.14
CA LEU A 71 14.90 9.65 24.37
C LEU A 71 15.57 9.15 23.08
N MET A 72 14.79 9.00 22.01
CA MET A 72 15.18 8.41 20.73
C MET A 72 14.62 9.21 19.54
N PRO A 73 15.15 10.41 19.28
CA PRO A 73 14.62 11.34 18.27
C PRO A 73 14.89 10.90 16.83
N TYR A 74 15.66 9.83 16.62
CA TYR A 74 16.05 9.36 15.29
C TYR A 74 15.39 8.03 14.92
N LEU A 75 15.21 7.84 13.62
CA LEU A 75 14.76 6.60 13.02
C LEU A 75 15.78 6.11 12.00
N GLU A 76 16.27 4.90 12.19
CA GLU A 76 17.01 4.15 11.18
C GLU A 76 16.04 3.42 10.26
N TYR A 77 16.21 3.58 8.95
CA TYR A 77 15.50 2.78 7.96
C TYR A 77 16.23 1.45 7.75
N VAL A 78 15.53 0.34 7.96
CA VAL A 78 16.08 -1.01 7.85
C VAL A 78 15.38 -1.76 6.72
N HIS A 79 16.13 -2.08 5.68
CA HIS A 79 15.67 -2.92 4.60
C HIS A 79 15.49 -4.37 5.06
N SER A 80 14.58 -5.09 4.40
CA SER A 80 14.38 -6.53 4.65
C SER A 80 15.42 -7.38 3.93
N ASP A 81 15.51 -8.65 4.26
CA ASP A 81 16.27 -9.69 3.55
C ASP A 81 15.61 -10.11 2.22
N ALA A 82 14.98 -9.18 1.50
CA ALA A 82 14.22 -9.51 0.31
C ALA A 82 15.15 -9.82 -0.87
N LEU A 83 15.09 -11.05 -1.39
CA LEU A 83 15.88 -11.56 -2.53
C LEU A 83 15.84 -10.71 -3.82
N LYS A 84 14.84 -9.84 -3.95
CA LYS A 84 14.73 -8.88 -5.07
C LYS A 84 14.36 -7.53 -4.49
N PRO A 85 15.34 -6.83 -3.92
CA PRO A 85 15.10 -5.60 -3.20
C PRO A 85 14.71 -4.52 -4.20
N ARG A 86 13.75 -3.67 -3.81
CA ARG A 86 13.42 -2.49 -4.60
C ARG A 86 14.55 -1.47 -4.45
N PRO A 87 15.11 -0.93 -5.55
CA PRO A 87 16.23 0.02 -5.50
C PRO A 87 16.05 1.17 -4.51
N HIS A 88 14.86 1.77 -4.47
CA HIS A 88 14.56 2.91 -3.60
C HIS A 88 14.40 2.54 -2.13
N HIS A 89 14.15 1.26 -1.80
CA HIS A 89 14.21 0.78 -0.41
C HIS A 89 15.66 0.57 0.00
N LEU A 90 16.44 -0.05 -0.88
CA LEU A 90 17.84 -0.36 -0.64
C LEU A 90 18.70 0.91 -0.53
N ALA A 91 18.34 1.95 -1.28
CA ALA A 91 18.95 3.28 -1.18
C ALA A 91 18.82 3.92 0.22
N LEU A 92 17.78 3.54 0.97
CA LEU A 92 17.55 4.03 2.34
C LEU A 92 18.10 3.08 3.41
N ASP A 93 18.63 1.91 3.04
CA ASP A 93 19.08 0.94 4.03
C ASP A 93 20.22 1.50 4.89
N GLY A 94 20.06 1.37 6.22
CA GLY A 94 21.00 1.88 7.22
C GLY A 94 21.07 3.42 7.31
N LYS A 95 20.22 4.16 6.57
CA LYS A 95 20.15 5.62 6.68
C LYS A 95 19.35 6.00 7.93
N VAL A 96 19.89 6.96 8.67
CA VAL A 96 19.26 7.49 9.88
C VAL A 96 18.67 8.85 9.59
N PHE A 97 17.47 9.12 10.09
CA PHE A 97 16.76 10.36 9.89
C PHE A 97 16.24 10.88 11.23
N ARG A 98 15.96 12.18 11.31
CA ARG A 98 15.07 12.67 12.37
C ARG A 98 13.69 12.06 12.16
N ALA A 99 13.02 11.68 13.25
CA ALA A 99 11.79 10.90 13.16
C ALA A 99 10.68 11.55 12.31
N ASN A 100 10.61 12.89 12.31
CA ASN A 100 9.63 13.67 11.53
C ASN A 100 10.07 13.99 10.08
N GLU A 101 11.30 13.65 9.71
CA GLU A 101 11.91 14.01 8.41
C GLU A 101 12.12 12.80 7.49
N LEU A 102 11.58 11.64 7.87
CA LEU A 102 11.63 10.42 7.07
C LEU A 102 10.91 10.64 5.71
N PRO A 103 11.53 10.34 4.55
CA PRO A 103 10.91 10.53 3.22
C PRO A 103 9.55 9.82 3.06
N PHE A 104 9.47 8.61 3.59
CA PHE A 104 8.28 7.78 3.72
C PHE A 104 8.55 6.73 4.79
N TYR A 105 7.49 6.24 5.43
CA TYR A 105 7.57 5.24 6.49
C TYR A 105 7.05 3.90 5.96
N PRO A 106 7.76 2.78 6.20
CA PRO A 106 7.35 1.49 5.68
C PRO A 106 6.06 0.96 6.33
N PRO A 107 5.26 0.13 5.63
CA PRO A 107 5.56 -0.52 4.35
C PRO A 107 5.33 0.39 3.13
N ASN A 108 6.19 0.25 2.12
CA ASN A 108 6.23 1.13 0.94
C ASN A 108 5.71 0.44 -0.33
N GLY A 109 4.97 -0.65 -0.19
CA GLY A 109 4.46 -1.41 -1.32
C GLY A 109 4.05 -2.82 -0.93
N TYR A 110 3.37 -3.51 -1.84
CA TYR A 110 2.98 -4.91 -1.65
C TYR A 110 4.20 -5.79 -1.38
N GLY A 111 4.10 -6.65 -0.36
CA GLY A 111 5.21 -7.54 0.05
C GLY A 111 6.41 -6.83 0.68
N CYS A 112 6.35 -5.52 0.98
CA CYS A 112 7.40 -4.83 1.73
C CYS A 112 7.49 -5.37 3.16
N ARG A 113 8.72 -5.66 3.62
CA ARG A 113 9.02 -6.04 5.00
C ARG A 113 10.07 -5.13 5.67
N CYS A 114 10.38 -4.00 5.04
CA CYS A 114 11.25 -2.99 5.62
C CYS A 114 10.61 -2.42 6.89
N ARG A 115 11.43 -1.91 7.80
CA ARG A 115 10.99 -1.37 9.10
C ARG A 115 11.82 -0.17 9.49
N THR A 116 11.40 0.52 10.54
CA THR A 116 12.19 1.57 11.18
C THR A 116 12.55 1.15 12.60
N VAL A 117 13.73 1.57 13.05
CA VAL A 117 14.21 1.36 14.41
C VAL A 117 14.50 2.71 15.04
N SER A 118 14.06 2.91 16.29
CA SER A 118 14.35 4.13 17.03
C SER A 118 15.80 4.12 17.51
N VAL A 119 16.49 5.24 17.34
CA VAL A 119 17.91 5.39 17.65
C VAL A 119 18.08 6.60 18.57
N SER A 120 18.87 6.43 19.62
CA SER A 120 19.23 7.53 20.52
C SER A 120 20.42 8.33 19.96
N GLU A 121 20.52 9.61 20.34
CA GLU A 121 21.69 10.44 20.04
C GLU A 121 22.99 9.79 20.52
N ARG A 122 22.96 9.16 21.71
CA ARG A 122 24.11 8.47 22.29
C ARG A 122 24.58 7.30 21.42
N ASP A 123 23.64 6.52 20.88
CA ASP A 123 23.98 5.39 20.01
C ASP A 123 24.57 5.88 18.70
N LEU A 124 23.98 6.92 18.12
CA LEU A 124 24.44 7.55 16.89
C LEU A 124 25.89 8.07 17.02
N GLN A 125 26.20 8.75 18.14
CA GLN A 125 27.55 9.23 18.45
C GLN A 125 28.54 8.09 18.70
N ARG A 126 28.13 7.05 19.45
CA ARG A 126 28.97 5.88 19.74
C ARG A 126 29.35 5.13 18.46
N GLU A 127 28.43 5.03 17.52
CA GLU A 127 28.63 4.35 16.24
C GLU A 127 29.27 5.25 15.18
N GLY A 128 29.46 6.55 15.47
CA GLY A 128 30.01 7.51 14.50
C GLY A 128 29.13 7.70 13.27
N ARG A 129 27.82 7.49 13.40
CA ARG A 129 26.84 7.62 12.31
C ARG A 129 26.34 9.06 12.24
N SER A 130 25.84 9.47 11.08
CA SER A 130 25.26 10.80 10.87
C SER A 130 23.82 10.71 10.41
N VAL A 131 23.06 11.76 10.70
CA VAL A 131 21.70 11.95 10.18
C VAL A 131 21.78 12.23 8.67
N SER A 132 20.90 11.60 7.91
CA SER A 132 20.76 11.74 6.46
C SER A 132 19.76 12.85 6.14
N GLU A 133 20.09 13.68 5.15
CA GLU A 133 19.22 14.78 4.68
C GLU A 133 18.41 14.42 3.42
N ILE A 134 18.36 13.14 3.07
CA ILE A 134 17.62 12.63 1.90
C ILE A 134 16.14 12.96 2.05
N ARG A 135 15.53 13.48 1.00
CA ARG A 135 14.11 13.84 0.92
C ARG A 135 13.38 12.97 -0.11
N ARG A 136 12.05 12.96 -0.02
CA ARG A 136 11.20 12.31 -1.02
C ARG A 136 11.43 12.97 -2.38
N GLY A 137 11.67 12.16 -3.41
CA GLY A 137 11.92 12.59 -4.79
C GLY A 137 13.39 12.70 -5.16
N ASP A 138 14.31 12.64 -4.19
CA ASP A 138 15.75 12.67 -4.44
C ASP A 138 16.23 11.42 -5.17
N LEU A 139 17.30 11.56 -5.95
CA LEU A 139 18.03 10.45 -6.54
C LEU A 139 19.17 10.04 -5.62
N VAL A 140 19.08 8.84 -5.05
CA VAL A 140 20.04 8.34 -4.06
C VAL A 140 20.77 7.13 -4.64
N PRO A 141 22.12 7.06 -4.50
CA PRO A 141 22.87 5.90 -4.93
C PRO A 141 22.58 4.70 -4.02
N TYR A 142 22.54 3.51 -4.61
CA TYR A 142 22.44 2.24 -3.90
C TYR A 142 23.39 1.22 -4.52
N THR A 143 23.68 0.16 -3.78
CA THR A 143 24.42 -1.01 -4.28
C THR A 143 23.49 -2.21 -4.24
N ASP A 144 23.32 -2.91 -5.37
CA ASP A 144 22.45 -4.09 -5.42
C ASP A 144 23.10 -5.32 -4.73
N GLU A 145 22.35 -6.43 -4.64
CA GLU A 145 22.84 -7.69 -4.04
C GLU A 145 24.05 -8.29 -4.77
N ARG A 146 24.32 -7.86 -6.01
CA ARG A 146 25.44 -8.32 -6.84
C ARG A 146 26.62 -7.34 -6.78
N GLY A 147 26.54 -6.29 -5.97
CA GLY A 147 27.58 -5.27 -5.85
C GLY A 147 27.56 -4.20 -6.94
N ASN A 148 26.54 -4.18 -7.81
CA ASN A 148 26.45 -3.16 -8.86
C ASN A 148 25.89 -1.86 -8.27
N PRO A 149 26.53 -0.71 -8.53
CA PRO A 149 25.98 0.58 -8.15
C PRO A 149 24.80 0.96 -9.06
N GLY A 150 23.85 1.68 -8.49
CA GLY A 150 22.73 2.28 -9.22
C GLY A 150 22.23 3.55 -8.54
N GLN A 151 21.26 4.21 -9.16
CA GLN A 151 20.53 5.33 -8.55
C GLN A 151 19.05 5.00 -8.50
N ALA A 152 18.41 5.36 -7.40
CA ALA A 152 16.99 5.16 -7.20
C ALA A 152 16.33 6.47 -6.76
N ARG A 153 15.15 6.74 -7.31
CA ARG A 153 14.32 7.84 -6.87
C ARG A 153 13.63 7.46 -5.57
N VAL A 154 13.80 8.25 -4.52
CA VAL A 154 13.24 7.99 -3.19
C VAL A 154 11.75 8.33 -3.17
N GLU A 155 10.92 7.37 -3.58
CA GLU A 155 9.47 7.45 -3.50
C GLU A 155 8.87 6.09 -3.11
N PRO A 156 7.76 6.05 -2.35
CA PRO A 156 7.07 4.79 -2.08
C PRO A 156 6.31 4.30 -3.32
N ASP A 157 5.94 3.03 -3.34
CA ASP A 157 5.05 2.52 -4.40
C ASP A 157 3.70 3.27 -4.34
N LYS A 158 3.08 3.44 -5.52
CA LYS A 158 1.77 4.08 -5.65
C LYS A 158 0.74 3.46 -4.69
N GLY A 159 0.11 4.30 -3.88
CA GLY A 159 -0.90 3.89 -2.89
C GLY A 159 -0.33 3.55 -1.51
N PHE A 160 0.99 3.70 -1.31
CA PHE A 160 1.68 3.57 -0.02
C PHE A 160 2.29 4.92 0.43
N ASP A 161 1.75 6.02 -0.09
CA ASP A 161 2.25 7.37 0.17
C ASP A 161 2.05 7.85 1.61
N SER A 162 1.06 7.26 2.31
CA SER A 162 0.68 7.59 3.66
C SER A 162 0.49 6.33 4.51
N ILE A 163 0.89 6.43 5.79
CA ILE A 163 0.61 5.39 6.79
C ILE A 163 -0.88 5.50 7.17
N PRO A 164 -1.61 4.38 7.24
CA PRO A 164 -2.97 4.40 7.78
C PRO A 164 -3.03 5.01 9.18
N GLY A 165 -4.05 5.82 9.43
CA GLY A 165 -4.20 6.55 10.70
C GLY A 165 -3.46 7.89 10.77
N ARG A 166 -2.59 8.22 9.81
CA ARG A 166 -1.94 9.54 9.73
C ARG A 166 -2.86 10.63 9.17
N SER A 167 -3.91 10.26 8.42
CA SER A 167 -4.82 11.24 7.83
C SER A 167 -5.77 11.84 8.85
N THR A 168 -5.84 13.17 8.89
CA THR A 168 -6.81 13.87 9.74
C THR A 168 -8.25 13.58 9.27
N PRO A 169 -9.27 13.73 10.13
CA PRO A 169 -10.67 13.66 9.70
C PRO A 169 -10.96 14.58 8.50
N GLN A 170 -10.37 15.79 8.48
CA GLN A 170 -10.52 16.75 7.40
C GLN A 170 -9.93 16.23 6.07
N GLN A 171 -8.72 15.65 6.10
CA GLN A 171 -8.10 15.05 4.92
C GLN A 171 -8.92 13.87 4.38
N ARG A 172 -9.57 13.09 5.27
CA ARG A 172 -10.46 11.99 4.86
C ARG A 172 -11.73 12.50 4.19
N VAL A 173 -12.34 13.56 4.73
CA VAL A 173 -13.51 14.21 4.12
C VAL A 173 -13.16 14.79 2.76
N GLU A 174 -12.06 15.52 2.65
CA GLU A 174 -11.61 16.11 1.37
C GLU A 174 -11.36 15.03 0.31
N MET A 175 -10.73 13.91 0.71
CA MET A 175 -10.54 12.76 -0.18
C MET A 175 -11.88 12.16 -0.64
N LEU A 176 -12.85 12.03 0.26
CA LEU A 176 -14.21 11.57 -0.03
C LEU A 176 -14.92 12.50 -1.01
N GLU A 177 -14.91 13.80 -0.78
CA GLU A 177 -15.50 14.80 -1.69
C GLU A 177 -14.88 14.74 -3.09
N ARG A 178 -13.55 14.57 -3.16
CA ARG A 178 -12.81 14.43 -4.41
C ARG A 178 -13.14 13.13 -5.15
N MET A 179 -13.50 12.07 -4.42
CA MET A 179 -14.00 10.82 -5.01
C MET A 179 -15.44 10.98 -5.51
N VAL A 180 -16.33 11.54 -4.67
CA VAL A 180 -17.75 11.77 -4.99
C VAL A 180 -17.91 12.65 -6.24
N SER A 181 -17.11 13.71 -6.36
CA SER A 181 -17.14 14.59 -7.54
C SER A 181 -16.73 13.91 -8.86
N ARG A 182 -16.03 12.78 -8.79
CA ARG A 182 -15.63 11.97 -9.96
C ARG A 182 -16.59 10.80 -10.22
N MET A 183 -17.53 10.52 -9.31
CA MET A 183 -18.45 9.41 -9.48
C MET A 183 -19.52 9.77 -10.52
N PRO A 184 -19.90 8.80 -11.38
CA PRO A 184 -21.06 8.98 -12.26
C PRO A 184 -22.31 9.32 -11.43
N PRO A 185 -23.19 10.21 -11.93
CA PRO A 185 -24.37 10.68 -11.21
C PRO A 185 -25.37 9.56 -10.85
N GLU A 186 -25.25 8.40 -11.50
CA GLU A 186 -26.09 7.21 -11.28
C GLU A 186 -25.81 6.48 -9.96
N ILE A 187 -24.62 6.66 -9.36
CA ILE A 187 -24.17 5.90 -8.18
C ILE A 187 -24.40 6.69 -6.87
N GLY A 188 -24.73 7.98 -6.96
CA GLY A 188 -24.82 8.91 -5.81
C GLY A 188 -26.22 9.15 -5.25
N ARG A 189 -27.26 8.44 -5.72
CA ARG A 189 -28.62 8.55 -5.17
C ARG A 189 -28.83 7.50 -4.08
N PHE A 190 -28.51 7.84 -2.84
CA PHE A 190 -28.96 7.13 -1.65
C PHE A 190 -29.92 8.03 -0.86
#